data_AF-A0AA37VE51-F1
#
_entry.id   AF-A0AA37VE51-F1
#
_cell.length_a   1.000
_cell.length_b   1.000
_cell.length_c   1.000
_cell.angle_alpha   90.00
_cell.angle_beta   90.00
_cell.angle_gamma   90.00
#
_symmetry.space_group_name_H-M   'P 1'
#
loop_
_entity.id
_entity.type
_entity.pdbx_description
1 polymer ?
#
loop_
_entity_poly.entity_id
_entity_poly.type
_entity_poly.pdbx_seq_one_letter_code
_entity_poly.pdbx_strand_id
1 'polypeptide(L)'
;MTPRQLPNVALQLTEPPSIRFLPRGAPGPARPPRGRSAQRSAAELGRWADNPLLCRTTVTSTDSRLTRDALHGLAADAYFWALMAPAWDAPDGGTAGQRALAVTTYLVRDVENGGLHQALWNRTAEQLAEALSALDRLGATEHAAAVRAAVALLLGDRPPDAREARRAVLGDRASEQARERLAPLDEQLYDETRLWPYYRRYIAAHPAEFFRE
;
A
#
# COMPACT_ATOMS: atom_id res chain seq x y z
N MET A 1 0.62 -55.25 -21.04
CA MET A 1 1.07 -53.85 -20.87
C MET A 1 -0.08 -53.08 -20.26
N THR A 2 0.00 -52.82 -18.95
CA THR A 2 -1.05 -52.15 -18.16
C THR A 2 -0.68 -50.68 -18.03
N PRO A 3 -1.61 -49.72 -18.24
CA PRO A 3 -1.27 -48.31 -18.15
C PRO A 3 -1.08 -47.91 -16.69
N ARG A 4 0.00 -47.17 -16.44
CA ARG A 4 0.40 -46.65 -15.14
C ARG A 4 -0.53 -45.49 -14.77
N GLN A 5 -1.42 -45.71 -13.81
CA GLN A 5 -2.29 -44.67 -13.25
C GLN A 5 -1.43 -43.70 -12.43
N LEU A 6 -1.43 -42.41 -12.79
CA LEU A 6 -0.79 -41.37 -11.99
C LEU A 6 -1.69 -41.01 -10.80
N PRO A 7 -1.12 -40.74 -9.61
CA PRO A 7 -1.90 -40.35 -8.45
C PRO A 7 -2.52 -38.96 -8.64
N ASN A 8 -3.81 -38.89 -8.33
CA ASN A 8 -4.63 -37.70 -8.29
C ASN A 8 -4.21 -36.86 -7.07
N VAL A 9 -3.41 -35.80 -7.27
CA VAL A 9 -3.03 -34.86 -6.21
C VAL A 9 -4.15 -33.82 -6.09
N ALA A 10 -5.06 -34.05 -5.15
CA ALA A 10 -6.03 -33.05 -4.75
C ALA A 10 -5.30 -31.89 -4.05
N LEU A 11 -5.32 -30.71 -4.69
CA LEU A 11 -4.95 -29.45 -4.05
C LEU A 11 -5.95 -29.19 -2.92
N GLN A 12 -5.53 -29.33 -1.67
CA GLN A 12 -6.30 -28.84 -0.53
C GLN A 12 -6.19 -27.31 -0.50
N LEU A 13 -7.19 -26.65 -1.07
CA LEU A 13 -7.44 -25.23 -0.86
C LEU A 13 -7.96 -25.07 0.58
N THR A 14 -7.17 -24.46 1.44
CA THR A 14 -7.67 -23.98 2.74
C THR A 14 -8.55 -22.76 2.47
N GLU A 15 -9.81 -22.82 2.89
CA GLU A 15 -10.76 -21.72 2.71
C GLU A 15 -10.28 -20.45 3.44
N PRO A 16 -10.46 -19.26 2.86
CA PRO A 16 -10.24 -18.01 3.58
C PRO A 16 -11.29 -17.87 4.70
N PRO A 17 -10.91 -17.32 5.88
CA PRO A 17 -11.86 -17.17 6.97
C PRO A 17 -13.01 -16.24 6.57
N SER A 18 -14.24 -16.73 6.76
CA SER A 18 -15.48 -16.00 6.52
C SER A 18 -15.60 -14.77 7.43
N ILE A 19 -15.66 -13.58 6.84
CA ILE A 19 -15.98 -12.33 7.54
C ILE A 19 -17.49 -12.30 7.83
N ARG A 20 -17.89 -12.49 9.09
CA ARG A 20 -19.27 -12.26 9.54
C ARG A 20 -19.59 -10.76 9.52
N PHE A 21 -20.41 -10.32 8.58
CA PHE A 21 -21.12 -9.04 8.66
C PHE A 21 -22.30 -9.19 9.63
N LEU A 22 -22.33 -8.38 10.69
CA LEU A 22 -23.51 -8.19 11.53
C LEU A 22 -24.47 -7.20 10.85
N PRO A 23 -25.80 -7.45 10.85
CA PRO A 23 -26.76 -6.54 10.24
C PRO A 23 -26.94 -5.25 11.08
N ARG A 24 -27.04 -4.11 10.39
CA ARG A 24 -27.38 -2.80 10.96
C ARG A 24 -28.89 -2.71 11.23
N GLY A 25 -29.27 -2.30 12.45
CA GLY A 25 -30.60 -1.75 12.71
C GLY A 25 -30.95 -1.57 14.19
N ALA A 26 -30.75 -0.35 14.74
CA ALA A 26 -31.54 0.34 15.79
C ALA A 26 -30.74 1.53 16.39
N PRO A 27 -31.41 2.60 16.90
CA PRO A 27 -30.81 3.91 17.12
C PRO A 27 -30.02 4.03 18.44
N GLY A 28 -29.05 4.96 18.44
CA GLY A 28 -27.93 5.01 19.39
C GLY A 28 -28.23 5.40 20.84
N PRO A 29 -27.19 5.33 21.69
CA PRO A 29 -26.75 6.55 22.37
C PRO A 29 -25.22 6.74 22.37
N ALA A 30 -24.81 7.99 22.61
CA ALA A 30 -23.49 8.52 22.99
C ALA A 30 -22.23 7.97 22.26
N ARG A 31 -21.55 8.87 21.54
CA ARG A 31 -20.22 8.62 20.94
C ARG A 31 -19.23 8.11 22.01
N PRO A 32 -18.59 6.94 21.81
CA PRO A 32 -17.49 6.49 22.66
C PRO A 32 -16.21 7.28 22.38
N PRO A 33 -15.24 7.29 23.31
CA PRO A 33 -13.96 7.96 23.12
C PRO A 33 -13.20 7.34 21.95
N ARG A 34 -12.56 8.19 21.12
CA ARG A 34 -11.62 7.78 20.08
C ARG A 34 -10.42 7.11 20.75
N GLY A 35 -10.42 5.78 20.74
CA GLY A 35 -9.34 4.97 21.27
C GLY A 35 -9.30 3.62 20.57
N ARG A 36 -8.09 3.24 20.12
CA ARG A 36 -7.69 2.02 19.38
C ARG A 36 -7.73 2.16 17.86
N SER A 37 -6.65 2.75 17.35
CA SER A 37 -6.01 2.33 16.11
C SER A 37 -6.02 0.81 16.01
N ALA A 38 -6.47 0.27 14.88
CA ALA A 38 -6.22 -1.11 14.52
C ALA A 38 -4.71 -1.29 14.31
N GLN A 39 -3.96 -1.51 15.39
CA GLN A 39 -2.62 -2.06 15.31
C GLN A 39 -2.78 -3.45 14.72
N ARG A 40 -2.58 -3.58 13.41
CA ARG A 40 -2.29 -4.89 12.83
C ARG A 40 -1.02 -5.39 13.50
N SER A 41 -1.13 -6.54 14.14
CA SER A 41 -0.03 -7.09 14.95
C SER A 41 1.17 -7.40 14.05
N ALA A 42 2.39 -7.36 14.58
CA ALA A 42 3.58 -7.87 13.88
C ALA A 42 3.40 -9.33 13.39
N ALA A 43 2.48 -10.08 13.99
CA ALA A 43 2.10 -11.43 13.58
C ALA A 43 1.22 -11.48 12.31
N GLU A 44 0.60 -10.38 11.88
CA GLU A 44 -0.12 -10.30 10.60
C GLU A 44 0.81 -9.92 9.45
N LEU A 45 1.84 -9.11 9.71
CA LEU A 45 2.92 -8.86 8.75
C LEU A 45 3.84 -10.08 8.57
N GLY A 46 4.07 -10.86 9.63
CA GLY A 46 4.86 -12.10 9.57
C GLY A 46 4.23 -13.21 8.74
N ARG A 47 2.89 -13.27 8.64
CA ARG A 47 2.18 -14.32 7.86
C ARG A 47 2.37 -14.22 6.34
N TRP A 48 2.94 -13.13 5.84
CA TRP A 48 3.17 -12.91 4.41
C TRP A 48 4.53 -13.48 3.99
N ALA A 49 5.48 -13.60 4.92
CA ALA A 49 6.79 -14.18 4.68
C ALA A 49 6.75 -15.72 4.51
N ASP A 50 5.72 -16.38 5.04
CA ASP A 50 5.58 -17.85 5.03
C ASP A 50 4.72 -18.38 3.88
N ASN A 51 4.31 -17.54 2.92
CA ASN A 51 3.62 -18.02 1.72
C ASN A 51 4.65 -18.73 0.81
N PRO A 52 4.48 -20.02 0.49
CA PRO A 52 5.44 -20.76 -0.33
C PRO A 52 5.57 -20.25 -1.77
N LEU A 53 4.67 -19.39 -2.24
CA LEU A 53 4.81 -18.64 -3.50
C LEU A 53 5.70 -17.38 -3.38
N LEU A 54 5.99 -16.96 -2.14
CA LEU A 54 6.84 -15.81 -1.79
C LEU A 54 8.19 -16.26 -1.21
N CYS A 55 8.52 -17.56 -1.29
CA CYS A 55 9.84 -18.07 -0.93
C CYS A 55 10.90 -17.33 -1.73
N ARG A 56 11.67 -16.50 -1.01
CA ARG A 56 12.85 -15.71 -1.39
C ARG A 56 13.66 -16.41 -2.48
N THR A 57 13.22 -16.24 -3.72
CA THR A 57 13.88 -16.82 -4.87
C THR A 57 14.94 -15.78 -5.20
N THR A 58 16.20 -16.05 -4.87
CA THR A 58 17.33 -15.26 -5.37
C THR A 58 17.44 -15.51 -6.86
N VAL A 59 16.50 -14.96 -7.62
CA VAL A 59 16.46 -15.05 -9.07
C VAL A 59 17.10 -13.78 -9.55
N THR A 60 18.28 -13.94 -10.13
CA THR A 60 18.99 -12.97 -10.97
C THR A 60 18.23 -12.64 -12.27
N SER A 61 16.92 -12.89 -12.32
CA SER A 61 16.07 -12.54 -13.46
C SER A 61 15.84 -11.05 -13.41
N THR A 62 16.35 -10.37 -14.42
CA THR A 62 16.09 -8.96 -14.68
C THR A 62 14.61 -8.68 -14.95
N ASP A 63 13.81 -9.71 -15.27
CA ASP A 63 12.38 -9.58 -15.47
C ASP A 63 11.59 -9.98 -14.22
N SER A 64 10.97 -8.97 -13.60
CA SER A 64 10.14 -9.07 -12.40
C SER A 64 8.64 -9.23 -12.69
N ARG A 65 8.25 -9.31 -13.97
CA ARG A 65 6.85 -9.45 -14.39
C ARG A 65 6.36 -10.88 -14.17
N LEU A 66 5.08 -11.01 -13.84
CA LEU A 66 4.44 -12.28 -13.52
C LEU A 66 3.65 -12.83 -14.72
N THR A 67 3.32 -14.12 -14.72
CA THR A 67 2.30 -14.62 -15.65
C THR A 67 0.91 -14.33 -15.08
N ARG A 68 -0.09 -14.14 -15.95
CA ARG A 68 -1.49 -13.95 -15.47
C ARG A 68 -2.00 -15.16 -14.70
N ASP A 69 -1.59 -16.36 -15.12
CA ASP A 69 -1.96 -17.62 -14.48
C ASP A 69 -1.50 -17.68 -13.02
N ALA A 70 -0.30 -17.17 -12.71
CA ALA A 70 0.23 -17.13 -11.34
C ALA A 70 -0.62 -16.26 -10.38
N LEU A 71 -1.48 -15.39 -10.93
CA LEU A 71 -2.37 -14.52 -10.15
C LEU A 71 -3.83 -14.99 -10.16
N HIS A 72 -4.15 -16.05 -10.90
CA HIS A 72 -5.52 -16.50 -11.05
C HIS A 72 -6.09 -16.98 -9.71
N GLY A 73 -7.27 -16.48 -9.34
CA GLY A 73 -7.97 -16.87 -8.10
C GLY A 73 -7.45 -16.20 -6.84
N LEU A 74 -6.43 -15.34 -6.91
CA LEU A 74 -5.99 -14.56 -5.74
C LEU A 74 -7.05 -13.54 -5.32
N ALA A 75 -7.21 -13.36 -4.02
CA ALA A 75 -7.97 -12.24 -3.46
C ALA A 75 -7.31 -10.90 -3.85
N ALA A 76 -8.06 -9.80 -3.82
CA ALA A 76 -7.62 -8.51 -4.34
C ALA A 76 -6.34 -7.98 -3.66
N ASP A 77 -6.24 -8.14 -2.33
CA ASP A 77 -5.07 -7.76 -1.54
C ASP A 77 -3.84 -8.59 -1.93
N ALA A 78 -3.97 -9.92 -2.00
CA ALA A 78 -2.91 -10.82 -2.44
C ALA A 78 -2.49 -10.56 -3.89
N TYR A 79 -3.46 -10.23 -4.76
CA TYR A 79 -3.23 -9.88 -6.15
C TYR A 79 -2.37 -8.62 -6.30
N PHE A 80 -2.73 -7.51 -5.63
CA PHE A 80 -1.93 -6.28 -5.70
C PHE A 80 -0.57 -6.44 -5.02
N TRP A 81 -0.52 -7.18 -3.91
CA TRP A 81 0.75 -7.49 -3.25
C TRP A 81 1.72 -8.23 -4.18
N ALA A 82 1.27 -9.32 -4.81
CA ALA A 82 2.11 -10.09 -5.71
C ALA A 82 2.67 -9.23 -6.85
N LEU A 83 1.86 -8.32 -7.39
CA LEU A 83 2.29 -7.40 -8.43
C LEU A 83 3.37 -6.41 -7.97
N MET A 84 3.29 -5.88 -6.75
CA MET A 84 4.24 -4.88 -6.24
C MET A 84 5.42 -5.47 -5.48
N ALA A 85 5.36 -6.73 -5.05
CA ALA A 85 6.38 -7.39 -4.22
C ALA A 85 7.82 -7.24 -4.77
N PRO A 86 8.09 -7.36 -6.08
CA PRO A 86 9.45 -7.17 -6.60
C PRO A 86 10.04 -5.77 -6.35
N ALA A 87 9.19 -4.74 -6.36
CA ALA A 87 9.59 -3.36 -6.05
C ALA A 87 9.54 -3.05 -4.55
N TRP A 88 8.83 -3.86 -3.78
CA TRP A 88 8.78 -3.75 -2.32
C TRP A 88 10.09 -4.20 -1.68
N ASP A 89 10.63 -5.33 -2.13
CA ASP A 89 11.82 -5.93 -1.54
C ASP A 89 13.13 -5.27 -2.00
N ALA A 90 13.09 -4.56 -3.13
CA ALA A 90 14.23 -3.85 -3.71
C ALA A 90 13.77 -2.48 -4.25
N PRO A 91 14.26 -1.35 -3.70
CA PRO A 91 13.84 0.00 -4.12
C PRO A 91 14.05 0.28 -5.61
N ASP A 92 15.13 -0.25 -6.19
CA ASP A 92 15.43 -0.15 -7.62
C ASP A 92 14.89 -1.35 -8.43
N GLY A 93 14.21 -2.28 -7.75
CA GLY A 93 13.61 -3.46 -8.33
C GLY A 93 12.27 -3.17 -9.00
N GLY A 94 11.82 -4.14 -9.80
CA GLY A 94 10.52 -4.06 -10.44
C GLY A 94 10.49 -3.16 -11.68
N THR A 95 9.39 -3.25 -12.44
CA THR A 95 9.07 -2.30 -13.49
C THR A 95 8.58 -0.98 -12.90
N ALA A 96 8.43 0.05 -13.75
CA ALA A 96 7.90 1.33 -13.32
C ALA A 96 6.48 1.23 -12.70
N GLY A 97 5.63 0.35 -13.24
CA GLY A 97 4.30 0.10 -12.69
C GLY A 97 4.33 -0.57 -11.33
N GLN A 98 5.21 -1.56 -11.15
CA GLN A 98 5.38 -2.24 -9.86
C GLN A 98 5.89 -1.28 -8.78
N ARG A 99 6.86 -0.42 -9.12
CA ARG A 99 7.34 0.65 -8.22
C ARG A 99 6.24 1.66 -7.89
N ALA A 100 5.44 2.07 -8.87
CA ALA A 100 4.32 2.98 -8.62
C ALA A 100 3.36 2.41 -7.57
N LEU A 101 2.97 1.13 -7.69
CA LEU A 101 2.13 0.47 -6.68
C LEU A 101 2.83 0.40 -5.32
N ALA A 102 4.09 -0.04 -5.26
CA ALA A 102 4.82 -0.20 -4.01
C ALA A 102 4.96 1.11 -3.24
N VAL A 103 5.41 2.18 -3.92
CA VAL A 103 5.67 3.48 -3.29
C VAL A 103 4.38 4.12 -2.77
N THR A 104 3.27 4.04 -3.51
CA THR A 104 1.99 4.57 -3.03
C THR A 104 1.40 3.75 -1.90
N THR A 105 1.60 2.43 -1.91
CA THR A 105 1.23 1.56 -0.78
C THR A 105 2.03 1.89 0.47
N TYR A 106 3.35 2.12 0.38
CA TYR A 106 4.13 2.57 1.53
C TYR A 106 3.63 3.91 2.07
N LEU A 107 3.28 4.86 1.18
CA LEU A 107 2.76 6.16 1.58
C LEU A 107 1.47 6.02 2.40
N VAL A 108 0.50 5.25 1.88
CA VAL A 108 -0.77 5.05 2.58
C VAL A 108 -0.56 4.33 3.91
N ARG A 109 0.35 3.36 3.99
CA ARG A 109 0.67 2.70 5.27
C ARG A 109 1.30 3.65 6.29
N ASP A 110 2.11 4.63 5.86
CA ASP A 110 2.56 5.69 6.77
C ASP A 110 1.37 6.51 7.30
N VAL A 111 0.42 6.85 6.43
CA VAL A 111 -0.80 7.60 6.78
C VAL A 111 -1.71 6.80 7.71
N GLU A 112 -1.90 5.50 7.48
CA GLU A 112 -2.69 4.63 8.36
C GLU A 112 -2.11 4.53 9.77
N ASN A 113 -0.78 4.60 9.88
CA ASN A 113 -0.08 4.49 11.15
C ASN A 113 -0.05 5.79 11.96
N GLY A 114 0.00 6.96 11.32
CA GLY A 114 0.13 8.24 12.03
C GLY A 114 -0.20 9.49 11.21
N GLY A 115 -1.03 9.34 10.19
CA GLY A 115 -1.45 10.41 9.29
C GLY A 115 -0.35 10.91 8.37
N LEU A 116 -0.65 11.95 7.61
CA LEU A 116 0.28 12.65 6.72
C LEU A 116 1.46 13.24 7.50
N HIS A 117 1.28 13.58 8.78
CA HIS A 117 2.40 13.97 9.63
C HIS A 117 3.46 12.87 9.70
N GLN A 118 3.07 11.62 9.97
CA GLN A 118 4.00 10.49 10.01
C GLN A 118 4.63 10.20 8.64
N ALA A 119 3.85 10.29 7.56
CA ALA A 119 4.38 10.13 6.20
C ALA A 119 5.49 11.15 5.88
N LEU A 120 5.28 12.43 6.22
CA LEU A 120 6.28 13.48 6.03
C LEU A 120 7.48 13.36 6.97
N TRP A 121 7.28 12.78 8.16
CA TRP A 121 8.34 12.53 9.15
C TRP A 121 9.29 11.40 8.72
N ASN A 122 8.73 10.35 8.10
CA ASN A 122 9.47 9.14 7.74
C ASN A 122 10.24 9.28 6.43
N ARG A 123 9.77 10.12 5.50
CA ARG A 123 10.29 10.18 4.12
C ARG A 123 11.30 11.31 3.90
N THR A 124 12.26 11.07 3.01
CA THR A 124 13.13 12.12 2.44
C THR A 124 12.37 12.98 1.41
N ALA A 125 13.01 14.02 0.85
CA ALA A 125 12.36 14.83 -0.20
C ALA A 125 12.12 13.99 -1.46
N GLU A 126 13.11 13.19 -1.82
CA GLU A 126 13.14 12.35 -3.01
C GLU A 126 12.06 11.27 -2.94
N GLN A 127 11.95 10.58 -1.80
CA GLN A 127 10.91 9.56 -1.58
C GLN A 127 9.49 10.14 -1.64
N LEU A 128 9.31 11.40 -1.21
CA LEU A 128 8.02 12.08 -1.29
C LEU A 128 7.71 12.52 -2.73
N ALA A 129 8.72 13.03 -3.45
CA ALA A 129 8.60 13.38 -4.86
C ALA A 129 8.26 12.16 -5.73
N GLU A 130 8.91 11.02 -5.45
CA GLU A 130 8.61 9.74 -6.10
C GLU A 130 7.16 9.29 -5.82
N ALA A 131 6.70 9.37 -4.57
CA ALA A 131 5.33 9.03 -4.22
C ALA A 131 4.30 9.93 -4.91
N LEU A 132 4.55 11.24 -4.99
CA LEU A 132 3.70 12.17 -5.74
C LEU A 132 3.66 11.83 -7.23
N SER A 133 4.83 11.56 -7.84
CA SER A 133 4.90 11.15 -9.24
C SER A 133 4.17 9.83 -9.49
N ALA A 134 4.22 8.88 -8.56
CA ALA A 134 3.51 7.62 -8.65
C ALA A 134 1.98 7.81 -8.55
N LEU A 135 1.50 8.64 -7.62
CA LEU A 135 0.08 8.99 -7.53
C LEU A 135 -0.43 9.65 -8.82
N ASP A 136 0.33 10.60 -9.37
CA ASP A 136 -0.01 11.25 -10.64
C ASP A 136 -0.04 10.22 -11.79
N ARG A 137 0.93 9.30 -11.85
CA ARG A 137 0.99 8.21 -12.85
C ARG A 137 -0.20 7.25 -12.79
N LEU A 138 -0.67 6.92 -11.59
CA LEU A 138 -1.88 6.11 -11.38
C LEU A 138 -3.18 6.87 -11.70
N GLY A 139 -3.08 8.19 -11.91
CA GLY A 139 -4.21 9.09 -12.06
C GLY A 139 -4.99 9.30 -10.76
N ALA A 140 -4.32 9.16 -9.60
CA ALA A 140 -4.84 9.41 -8.26
C ALA A 140 -4.60 10.88 -7.86
N THR A 141 -5.03 11.81 -8.72
CA THR A 141 -4.70 13.26 -8.61
C THR A 141 -5.21 13.90 -7.33
N GLU A 142 -6.37 13.48 -6.83
CA GLU A 142 -6.92 13.97 -5.54
C GLU A 142 -6.05 13.54 -4.37
N HIS A 143 -5.51 12.33 -4.39
CA HIS A 143 -4.61 11.81 -3.36
C HIS A 143 -3.28 12.58 -3.40
N ALA A 144 -2.74 12.85 -4.60
CA ALA A 144 -1.55 13.68 -4.76
C ALA A 144 -1.79 15.12 -4.25
N ALA A 145 -2.97 15.69 -4.51
CA ALA A 145 -3.34 17.02 -4.03
C ALA A 145 -3.40 17.08 -2.50
N ALA A 146 -3.94 16.05 -1.84
CA ALA A 146 -3.97 15.95 -0.38
C ALA A 146 -2.55 15.95 0.23
N VAL A 147 -1.64 15.17 -0.34
CA VAL A 147 -0.23 15.13 0.08
C VAL A 147 0.43 16.50 -0.09
N ARG A 148 0.25 17.14 -1.26
CA ARG A 148 0.81 18.49 -1.52
C ARG A 148 0.24 19.53 -0.54
N ALA A 149 -1.05 19.45 -0.22
CA ALA A 149 -1.68 20.33 0.77
C ALA A 149 -1.09 20.14 2.18
N ALA A 150 -0.81 18.91 2.58
CA ALA A 150 -0.15 18.64 3.86
C ALA A 150 1.30 19.14 3.90
N VAL A 151 2.06 19.01 2.80
CA VAL A 151 3.40 19.61 2.67
C VAL A 151 3.32 21.13 2.84
N ALA A 152 2.43 21.80 2.12
CA ALA A 152 2.26 23.25 2.22
C ALA A 152 1.85 23.68 3.64
N LEU A 153 0.95 22.92 4.27
CA LEU A 153 0.48 23.19 5.63
C LEU A 153 1.59 23.08 6.67
N LEU A 154 2.39 22.01 6.61
CA LEU A 154 3.35 21.68 7.66
C LEU A 154 4.74 22.25 7.40
N LEU A 155 5.18 22.28 6.14
CA LEU A 155 6.54 22.65 5.75
C LEU A 155 6.61 23.96 4.97
N GLY A 156 5.48 24.47 4.48
CA GLY A 156 5.42 25.67 3.64
C GLY A 156 5.95 25.44 2.22
N ASP A 157 6.23 26.53 1.51
CA ASP A 157 6.60 26.49 0.08
C ASP A 157 8.02 26.00 -0.19
N ARG A 158 8.88 26.00 0.84
CA ARG A 158 10.29 25.59 0.76
C ARG A 158 10.61 24.59 1.87
N PRO A 159 10.14 23.34 1.76
CA PRO A 159 10.43 22.31 2.74
C PRO A 159 11.95 22.08 2.81
N PRO A 160 12.52 21.85 4.01
CA PRO A 160 13.92 21.48 4.12
C PRO A 160 14.23 20.16 3.40
N ASP A 161 15.32 20.15 2.63
CA ASP A 161 15.81 18.94 1.93
C ASP A 161 16.30 17.89 2.93
N ALA A 162 17.08 18.34 3.92
CA ALA A 162 17.62 17.48 4.97
C ALA A 162 16.50 16.96 5.88
N ARG A 163 16.46 15.63 6.07
CA ARG A 163 15.44 14.95 6.87
C ARG A 163 15.40 15.44 8.31
N GLU A 164 16.57 15.67 8.91
CA GLU A 164 16.70 16.13 10.30
C GLU A 164 16.12 17.54 10.48
N ALA A 165 16.39 18.44 9.53
CA ALA A 165 15.82 19.79 9.52
C ALA A 165 14.29 19.76 9.35
N ARG A 166 13.78 18.88 8.49
CA ARG A 166 12.34 18.68 8.32
C ARG A 166 11.68 18.16 9.58
N ARG A 167 12.30 17.18 10.26
CA ARG A 167 11.80 16.65 11.53
C ARG A 167 11.77 17.71 12.63
N ALA A 168 12.76 18.60 12.69
CA ALA A 168 12.71 19.73 13.61
C ALA A 168 11.47 20.62 13.34
N VAL A 169 11.24 21.00 12.08
CA VAL A 169 10.05 21.79 11.69
C VAL A 169 8.74 21.07 12.02
N LEU A 170 8.65 19.76 11.74
CA LEU A 170 7.46 18.96 12.04
C LEU A 170 7.22 18.81 13.53
N GLY A 171 8.28 18.59 14.33
CA GLY A 171 8.21 18.48 15.78
C GLY A 171 7.67 19.75 16.42
N ASP A 172 8.12 20.91 15.95
CA ASP A 172 7.67 22.22 16.44
C ASP A 172 6.24 22.57 15.99
N ARG A 173 5.80 22.03 14.84
CA ARG A 173 4.49 22.33 14.22
C ARG A 173 3.40 21.29 14.46
N ALA A 174 3.65 20.25 15.25
CA ALA A 174 2.67 19.23 15.62
C ALA A 174 1.64 19.72 16.65
N SER A 175 1.09 20.92 16.46
CA SER A 175 0.04 21.47 17.32
C SER A 175 -1.30 20.77 17.06
N GLU A 176 -2.21 20.80 18.05
CA GLU A 176 -3.59 20.29 17.87
C GLU A 176 -4.28 20.96 16.68
N GLN A 177 -4.07 22.25 16.46
CA GLN A 177 -4.61 22.97 15.31
C GLN A 177 -4.10 22.42 13.97
N ALA A 178 -2.82 22.01 13.88
CA ALA A 178 -2.29 21.37 12.68
C ALA A 178 -2.91 20.00 12.47
N ARG A 179 -3.09 19.21 13.54
CA ARG A 179 -3.76 17.90 13.49
C ARG A 179 -5.21 18.01 13.01
N GLU A 180 -5.97 18.98 13.51
CA GLU A 180 -7.34 19.23 13.07
C GLU A 180 -7.43 19.57 11.58
N ARG A 181 -6.47 20.34 11.07
CA ARG A 181 -6.39 20.70 9.64
C ARG A 181 -5.91 19.56 8.76
N LEU A 182 -5.11 18.63 9.28
CA LEU A 182 -4.66 17.44 8.57
C LEU A 182 -5.73 16.35 8.51
N ALA A 183 -6.58 16.22 9.52
CA ALA A 183 -7.61 15.17 9.59
C ALA A 183 -8.43 14.97 8.30
N PRO A 184 -8.96 16.01 7.62
CA PRO A 184 -9.69 15.81 6.36
C PRO A 184 -8.79 15.39 5.18
N LEU A 185 -7.49 15.66 5.24
CA LEU A 185 -6.51 15.22 4.24
C LEU A 185 -6.11 13.76 4.49
N ASP A 186 -5.92 13.39 5.76
CA ASP A 186 -5.64 12.01 6.18
C ASP A 186 -6.78 11.08 5.74
N GLU A 187 -8.03 11.48 5.96
CA GLU A 187 -9.23 10.70 5.58
C GLU A 187 -9.30 10.40 4.07
N GLN A 188 -8.74 11.25 3.21
CA GLN A 188 -8.70 11.01 1.76
C GLN A 188 -7.75 9.87 1.38
N LEU A 189 -6.72 9.64 2.20
CA LEU A 189 -5.66 8.67 1.97
C LEU A 189 -5.77 7.43 2.87
N TYR A 190 -6.61 7.49 3.91
CA TYR A 190 -6.78 6.41 4.89
C TYR A 190 -7.47 5.20 4.25
N ASP A 191 -6.90 4.01 4.46
CA ASP A 191 -7.28 2.74 3.82
C ASP A 191 -6.69 2.55 2.41
N GLU A 192 -5.72 1.64 2.30
CA GLU A 192 -5.09 1.20 1.04
C GLU A 192 -6.13 0.83 -0.05
N THR A 193 -7.31 0.33 0.33
CA THR A 193 -8.35 -0.06 -0.63
C THR A 193 -8.87 1.12 -1.47
N ARG A 194 -8.69 2.37 -1.03
CA ARG A 194 -9.01 3.56 -1.81
C ARG A 194 -8.14 3.71 -3.06
N LEU A 195 -6.94 3.15 -3.05
CA LEU A 195 -6.05 3.15 -4.21
C LEU A 195 -6.37 2.02 -5.22
N TRP A 196 -7.07 0.97 -4.80
CA TRP A 196 -7.32 -0.20 -5.65
C TRP A 196 -8.02 0.10 -6.98
N PRO A 197 -9.03 1.00 -7.06
CA PRO A 197 -9.61 1.38 -8.35
C PRO A 197 -8.57 1.97 -9.31
N TYR A 198 -7.64 2.78 -8.81
CA TYR A 198 -6.56 3.37 -9.59
C TYR A 198 -5.56 2.29 -10.03
N TYR A 199 -5.22 1.37 -9.13
CA TYR A 199 -4.35 0.23 -9.44
C TYR A 199 -4.93 -0.61 -10.57
N ARG A 200 -6.21 -1.01 -10.49
CA ARG A 200 -6.88 -1.80 -11.54
C ARG A 200 -6.86 -1.09 -12.89
N ARG A 201 -7.23 0.20 -12.92
CA ARG A 201 -7.24 0.99 -14.14
C ARG A 201 -5.84 1.09 -14.75
N TYR A 202 -4.83 1.34 -13.92
CA TYR A 202 -3.45 1.46 -14.36
C TYR A 202 -2.90 0.13 -14.90
N ILE A 203 -3.10 -0.98 -14.19
CA ILE A 203 -2.67 -2.33 -14.61
C ILE A 203 -3.34 -2.73 -15.93
N ALA A 204 -4.64 -2.45 -16.09
CA ALA A 204 -5.36 -2.75 -17.32
C ALA A 204 -4.84 -1.94 -18.53
N ALA A 205 -4.44 -0.68 -18.31
CA ALA A 205 -3.89 0.18 -19.35
C ALA A 205 -2.41 -0.12 -19.66
N HIS A 206 -1.66 -0.70 -18.73
CA HIS A 206 -0.21 -0.94 -18.85
C HIS A 206 0.18 -2.41 -18.57
N PRO A 207 -0.47 -3.41 -19.21
CA PRO A 207 -0.26 -4.81 -18.85
C PRO A 207 1.20 -5.27 -19.02
N ALA A 208 1.94 -4.70 -19.98
CA ALA A 208 3.33 -5.03 -20.24
C ALA A 208 4.30 -4.65 -19.09
N GLU A 209 3.87 -3.81 -18.14
CA GLU A 209 4.63 -3.48 -16.94
C GLU A 209 4.45 -4.51 -15.83
N PHE A 210 3.43 -5.37 -15.91
CA PHE A 210 3.07 -6.32 -14.85
C PHE A 210 3.17 -7.76 -15.29
N PHE A 211 2.91 -8.01 -16.58
CA PHE A 211 2.79 -9.34 -17.13
C PHE A 211 3.84 -9.61 -18.20
N ARG A 212 4.43 -10.80 -18.14
CA ARG A 212 5.13 -11.42 -19.26
C ARG A 212 4.16 -12.30 -20.05
N GLU A 213 4.45 -12.48 -21.33
CA GLU A 213 3.71 -13.40 -22.21
C GLU A 213 3.77 -14.85 -21.71
#